data_AF-A0A7W0VMV5-F1
#
_entry.id   AF-A0A7W0VMV5-F1
#
_cell.length_a   1.000
_cell.length_b   1.000
_cell.length_c   1.000
_cell.angle_alpha   90.00
_cell.angle_beta   90.00
_cell.angle_gamma   90.00
#
_symmetry.space_group_name_H-M   'P 1'
#
loop_
_entity.id
_entity.type
_entity.pdbx_description
1 polymer ?
#
loop_
_entity_poly.entity_id
_entity_poly.type
_entity_poly.pdbx_seq_one_letter_code
_entity_poly.pdbx_strand_id
1 'polypeptide(L)'
;MTEARSAWVDALWRGLQVWGVPVGMSGAYLLLIWSSDTDNTGQAWMALGFAFVLVVWFVLRMLTTDAALARALSVGDAPRISDLTGRYLKTHKSASARAPYLVARAFAHELRSEWPQALATLDEADLSALPATKRGPWVLRAVGTRIAALVATGDVTGARRVLETELKPDAPHPLHSDAYLVANLAAGRVLAAEGKRDEAAARLRKVAEDIRATAAMRAAVESVLR
;
A
#
# COMPACT_ATOMS: atom_id res chain seq x y z
N MET A 1 -24.00 -26.69 -5.63
CA MET A 1 -23.97 -26.20 -7.03
C MET A 1 -24.49 -24.77 -7.21
N THR A 2 -25.26 -24.21 -6.26
CA THR A 2 -25.80 -22.83 -6.33
C THR A 2 -24.75 -21.74 -6.06
N GLU A 3 -23.81 -21.95 -5.13
CA GLU A 3 -22.75 -20.97 -4.81
C GLU A 3 -21.73 -20.75 -5.95
N ALA A 4 -21.37 -21.81 -6.68
CA ALA A 4 -20.43 -21.68 -7.80
C ALA A 4 -21.02 -20.85 -8.96
N ARG A 5 -22.35 -20.89 -9.12
CA ARG A 5 -23.06 -20.17 -10.18
C ARG A 5 -23.22 -18.69 -9.84
N SER A 6 -23.47 -18.34 -8.58
CA SER A 6 -23.50 -16.93 -8.15
C SER A 6 -22.11 -16.28 -8.21
N ALA A 7 -21.06 -16.98 -7.80
CA ALA A 7 -19.69 -16.47 -7.87
C ALA A 7 -19.24 -16.14 -9.30
N TRP A 8 -19.63 -16.96 -10.28
CA TRP A 8 -19.32 -16.71 -11.69
C TRP A 8 -20.12 -15.53 -12.28
N VAL A 9 -21.40 -15.41 -11.92
CA VAL A 9 -22.24 -14.27 -12.32
C VAL A 9 -21.70 -12.96 -11.74
N ASP A 10 -21.28 -12.95 -10.47
CA ASP A 10 -20.69 -11.77 -9.84
C ASP A 10 -19.32 -11.42 -10.44
N ALA A 11 -18.54 -12.43 -10.86
CA ALA A 11 -17.28 -12.21 -11.56
C ALA A 11 -17.51 -11.65 -12.97
N LEU A 12 -18.48 -12.18 -13.71
CA LEU A 12 -18.87 -11.68 -15.03
C LEU A 12 -19.41 -10.26 -14.95
N TRP A 13 -20.31 -9.97 -14.00
CA TRP A 13 -20.91 -8.65 -13.83
C TRP A 13 -19.88 -7.61 -13.39
N ARG A 14 -18.96 -7.96 -12.50
CA ARG A 14 -17.79 -7.12 -12.19
C ARG A 14 -16.89 -6.93 -13.40
N GLY A 15 -16.66 -7.97 -14.18
CA GLY A 15 -15.94 -7.88 -15.45
C GLY A 15 -16.59 -6.89 -16.41
N LEU A 16 -17.90 -7.00 -16.59
CA LEU A 16 -18.70 -6.14 -17.47
C LEU A 16 -18.80 -4.70 -16.96
N GLN A 17 -18.89 -4.47 -15.65
CA GLN A 17 -18.86 -3.12 -15.08
C GLN A 17 -17.49 -2.46 -15.22
N VAL A 18 -16.41 -3.24 -15.12
CA VAL A 18 -15.04 -2.73 -15.21
C VAL A 18 -14.59 -2.54 -16.67
N TRP A 19 -15.05 -3.41 -17.58
CA TRP A 19 -14.60 -3.44 -18.97
C TRP A 19 -15.67 -3.07 -20.00
N GLY A 20 -16.94 -3.04 -19.63
CA GLY A 20 -18.04 -2.81 -20.57
C GLY A 20 -17.98 -1.43 -21.22
N VAL A 21 -17.66 -0.39 -20.45
CA VAL A 21 -17.48 0.97 -21.00
C VAL A 21 -16.30 1.03 -21.98
N PRO A 22 -15.06 0.65 -21.63
CA PRO A 22 -13.93 0.73 -22.57
C PRO A 22 -14.06 -0.24 -23.75
N VAL A 23 -14.56 -1.46 -23.56
CA VAL A 23 -14.76 -2.43 -24.66
C VAL A 23 -15.88 -1.95 -25.58
N GLY A 24 -16.99 -1.43 -25.03
CA GLY A 24 -18.08 -0.84 -25.81
C GLY A 24 -17.61 0.38 -26.60
N MET A 25 -16.85 1.27 -25.97
CA MET A 25 -16.28 2.44 -26.66
C MET A 25 -15.26 2.04 -27.73
N SER A 26 -14.43 1.04 -27.46
CA SER A 26 -13.47 0.49 -28.43
C SER A 26 -14.17 -0.15 -29.62
N GLY A 27 -15.23 -0.92 -29.38
CA GLY A 27 -16.07 -1.49 -30.42
C GLY A 27 -16.74 -0.41 -31.26
N ALA A 28 -17.28 0.64 -30.62
CA ALA A 28 -17.85 1.78 -31.33
C ALA A 28 -16.81 2.52 -32.19
N TYR A 29 -15.58 2.73 -31.69
CA TYR A 29 -14.49 3.33 -32.46
C TYR A 29 -14.08 2.47 -33.66
N LEU A 30 -13.96 1.15 -33.48
CA LEU A 30 -13.64 0.23 -34.57
C LEU A 30 -14.73 0.21 -35.64
N LEU A 31 -16.00 0.23 -35.23
CA LEU A 31 -17.13 0.34 -36.15
C LEU A 31 -17.11 1.67 -36.90
N LEU A 32 -16.79 2.77 -36.22
CA LEU A 32 -16.71 4.09 -36.83
C LEU A 32 -15.60 4.15 -37.89
N ILE A 33 -14.42 3.60 -37.58
CA ILE A 33 -13.30 3.47 -38.52
C ILE A 33 -13.71 2.63 -39.73
N TRP A 34 -14.32 1.46 -39.49
CA TRP A 34 -14.75 0.54 -40.55
C TRP A 34 -15.84 1.14 -41.45
N SER A 35 -16.75 1.92 -40.89
CA SER A 35 -17.84 2.56 -41.63
C SER A 35 -17.46 3.87 -42.33
N SER A 36 -16.26 4.42 -42.07
CA SER A 36 -15.87 5.70 -42.64
C SER A 36 -15.18 5.54 -43.98
N ASP A 37 -15.69 6.22 -45.01
CA ASP A 37 -15.02 6.40 -46.31
C ASP A 37 -13.88 7.45 -46.20
N THR A 38 -13.05 7.35 -45.16
CA THR A 38 -11.86 8.20 -45.05
C THR A 38 -10.65 7.55 -45.72
N ASP A 39 -9.83 8.38 -46.36
CA ASP A 39 -8.52 7.98 -46.90
C ASP A 39 -7.64 7.35 -45.81
N ASN A 40 -6.66 6.54 -46.22
CA ASN A 40 -5.71 5.85 -45.33
C ASN A 40 -5.08 6.77 -44.27
N THR A 41 -4.86 8.05 -44.59
CA THR A 41 -4.35 9.05 -43.64
C THR A 41 -5.36 9.38 -42.53
N GLY A 42 -6.66 9.45 -42.85
CA GLY A 42 -7.73 9.66 -41.87
C GLY A 42 -7.89 8.47 -40.92
N GLN A 43 -7.84 7.24 -41.45
CA GLN A 43 -7.86 6.03 -40.64
C GLN A 43 -6.65 5.95 -39.70
N ALA A 44 -5.47 6.36 -40.15
CA ALA A 44 -4.26 6.40 -39.30
C ALA A 44 -4.41 7.37 -38.12
N TRP A 45 -4.98 8.56 -38.32
CA TRP A 45 -5.25 9.51 -37.25
C TRP A 45 -6.31 8.99 -36.26
N MET A 46 -7.35 8.31 -36.74
CA MET A 46 -8.35 7.69 -35.87
C MET A 46 -7.76 6.57 -35.02
N ALA A 47 -6.92 5.71 -35.61
CA ALA A 47 -6.22 4.65 -34.90
C ALA A 47 -5.27 5.21 -33.83
N LEU A 48 -4.55 6.29 -34.13
CA LEU A 48 -3.68 6.97 -33.16
C LEU A 48 -4.48 7.55 -31.99
N GLY A 49 -5.62 8.20 -32.28
CA GLY A 49 -6.53 8.71 -31.25
C GLY A 49 -7.09 7.61 -30.36
N PHE A 50 -7.45 6.46 -30.93
CA PHE A 50 -7.90 5.30 -30.18
C PHE A 50 -6.79 4.71 -29.28
N ALA A 51 -5.58 4.54 -29.82
CA ALA A 51 -4.43 4.07 -29.05
C ALA A 51 -4.14 5.01 -27.86
N PHE A 52 -4.24 6.33 -28.07
CA PHE A 52 -4.09 7.31 -26.99
C PHE A 52 -5.14 7.13 -25.89
N VAL A 53 -6.42 6.96 -26.25
CA VAL A 53 -7.50 6.72 -25.27
C VAL A 53 -7.26 5.45 -24.46
N LEU A 54 -6.79 4.36 -25.09
CA LEU A 54 -6.44 3.13 -24.39
C LEU A 54 -5.30 3.33 -23.39
N VAL A 55 -4.25 4.07 -23.77
CA VAL A 55 -3.13 4.39 -22.87
C VAL A 55 -3.62 5.20 -21.67
N VAL A 56 -4.38 6.27 -21.91
CA VAL A 56 -4.94 7.11 -20.83
C VAL A 56 -5.83 6.28 -19.91
N TRP A 57 -6.69 5.43 -20.47
CA TRP A 57 -7.55 4.55 -19.69
C TRP A 57 -6.75 3.59 -18.81
N PHE A 58 -5.70 2.96 -19.36
CA PHE A 58 -4.86 2.03 -18.60
C PHE A 58 -4.12 2.74 -17.46
N VAL A 59 -3.59 3.94 -17.73
CA VAL A 59 -2.93 4.78 -16.71
C VAL A 59 -3.92 5.15 -15.60
N LEU A 60 -5.11 5.64 -15.93
CA LEU A 60 -6.15 5.94 -14.93
C LEU A 60 -6.53 4.70 -14.12
N ARG A 61 -6.66 3.54 -14.76
CA ARG A 61 -6.96 2.28 -14.08
C ARG A 61 -5.87 1.90 -13.08
N MET A 62 -4.61 2.05 -13.44
CA MET A 62 -3.48 1.81 -12.55
C MET A 62 -3.52 2.79 -11.36
N LEU A 63 -3.69 4.08 -11.64
CA LEU A 63 -3.77 5.13 -10.62
C LEU A 63 -4.92 4.93 -9.62
N THR A 64 -6.10 4.49 -10.08
CA THR A 64 -7.24 4.21 -9.19
C THR A 64 -6.96 3.08 -8.20
N THR A 65 -6.17 2.09 -8.59
CA THR A 65 -5.81 0.96 -7.72
C THR A 65 -4.82 1.40 -6.65
N ASP A 66 -3.79 2.15 -7.04
CA ASP A 66 -2.82 2.72 -6.11
C ASP A 66 -3.47 3.74 -5.17
N ALA A 67 -4.39 4.56 -5.67
CA ALA A 67 -5.15 5.52 -4.86
C ALA A 67 -6.08 4.80 -3.85
N ALA A 68 -6.73 3.71 -4.26
CA ALA A 68 -7.55 2.90 -3.37
C ALA A 68 -6.72 2.26 -2.26
N LEU A 69 -5.51 1.77 -2.58
CA LEU A 69 -4.58 1.23 -1.59
C LEU A 69 -4.07 2.33 -0.65
N ALA A 70 -3.66 3.48 -1.19
CA ALA A 70 -3.20 4.62 -0.40
C ALA A 70 -4.28 5.11 0.57
N ARG A 71 -5.54 5.19 0.12
CA ARG A 71 -6.67 5.53 0.99
C ARG A 71 -6.89 4.47 2.07
N ALA A 72 -6.88 3.19 1.71
CA ALA A 72 -7.07 2.12 2.69
C ALA A 72 -5.95 2.12 3.75
N LEU A 73 -4.70 2.37 3.35
CA LEU A 73 -3.55 2.53 4.25
C LEU A 73 -3.68 3.77 5.14
N SER A 74 -4.16 4.89 4.61
CA SER A 74 -4.39 6.14 5.35
C SER A 74 -5.45 5.97 6.44
N VAL A 75 -6.54 5.26 6.12
CA VAL A 75 -7.66 5.00 7.04
C VAL A 75 -7.32 3.87 8.03
N GLY A 76 -6.45 2.93 7.64
CA GLY A 76 -6.21 1.71 8.40
C GLY A 76 -7.28 0.64 8.19
N ASP A 77 -7.88 0.57 6.99
CA ASP A 77 -8.88 -0.44 6.66
C ASP A 77 -8.20 -1.77 6.30
N ALA A 78 -7.91 -2.58 7.32
CA ALA A 78 -7.19 -3.84 7.16
C ALA A 78 -7.88 -4.82 6.19
N PRO A 79 -9.21 -5.07 6.26
CA PRO A 79 -9.90 -5.91 5.28
C PRO A 79 -9.70 -5.44 3.85
N ARG A 80 -9.80 -4.12 3.60
CA ARG A 80 -9.63 -3.57 2.25
C ARG A 80 -8.19 -3.67 1.75
N ILE A 81 -7.21 -3.45 2.61
CA ILE A 81 -5.79 -3.63 2.27
C ILE A 81 -5.52 -5.09 1.91
N SER A 82 -5.99 -6.05 2.71
CA SER A 82 -5.83 -7.49 2.44
C SER A 82 -6.49 -7.92 1.13
N ASP A 83 -7.68 -7.42 0.80
CA ASP A 83 -8.35 -7.70 -0.47
C ASP A 83 -7.57 -7.14 -1.68
N LEU A 84 -7.14 -5.87 -1.62
CA LEU A 84 -6.38 -5.24 -2.69
C LEU A 84 -5.02 -5.93 -2.93
N THR A 85 -4.27 -6.17 -1.85
CA THR A 85 -2.96 -6.82 -1.92
C THR A 85 -3.09 -8.28 -2.36
N GLY A 86 -4.08 -9.02 -1.86
CA GLY A 86 -4.32 -10.41 -2.24
C GLY A 86 -4.63 -10.58 -3.73
N ARG A 87 -5.40 -9.67 -4.33
CA ARG A 87 -5.64 -9.66 -5.78
C ARG A 87 -4.37 -9.37 -6.56
N TYR A 88 -3.61 -8.35 -6.15
CA TYR A 88 -2.41 -7.94 -6.88
C TYR A 88 -1.30 -8.99 -6.84
N LEU A 89 -1.05 -9.59 -5.67
CA LEU A 89 0.00 -10.59 -5.47
C LEU A 89 -0.25 -11.91 -6.23
N LYS A 90 -1.52 -12.24 -6.55
CA LYS A 90 -1.86 -13.38 -7.41
C LYS A 90 -1.44 -13.16 -8.85
N THR A 91 -1.55 -11.93 -9.33
CA THR A 91 -1.28 -11.58 -10.74
C THR A 91 0.19 -11.26 -10.98
N HIS A 92 0.88 -10.68 -10.00
CA HIS A 92 2.25 -10.18 -10.16
C HIS A 92 3.28 -11.14 -9.56
N LYS A 93 4.26 -11.53 -10.39
CA LYS A 93 5.32 -12.48 -10.01
C LYS A 93 6.66 -11.83 -9.70
N SER A 94 6.94 -10.63 -10.20
CA SER A 94 8.24 -9.98 -9.97
C SER A 94 8.40 -9.51 -8.53
N ALA A 95 9.59 -9.73 -7.97
CA ALA A 95 9.92 -9.32 -6.60
C ALA A 95 9.70 -7.81 -6.37
N SER A 96 10.14 -6.97 -7.31
CA SER A 96 9.99 -5.52 -7.25
C SER A 96 8.55 -5.03 -7.28
N ALA A 97 7.66 -5.69 -8.05
CA ALA A 97 6.25 -5.32 -8.08
C ALA A 97 5.50 -5.83 -6.84
N ARG A 98 5.93 -6.95 -6.26
CA ARG A 98 5.30 -7.55 -5.07
C ARG A 98 5.67 -6.83 -3.78
N ALA A 99 6.90 -6.34 -3.65
CA ALA A 99 7.42 -5.81 -2.39
C ALA A 99 6.53 -4.73 -1.73
N PRO A 100 6.01 -3.71 -2.44
CA PRO A 100 5.11 -2.71 -1.85
C PRO A 100 3.82 -3.32 -1.29
N TYR A 101 3.26 -4.29 -2.01
CA TYR A 101 2.02 -4.96 -1.64
C TYR A 101 2.22 -5.96 -0.49
N LEU A 102 3.40 -6.56 -0.37
CA LEU A 102 3.78 -7.36 0.79
C LEU A 102 3.92 -6.47 2.04
N VAL A 103 4.58 -5.31 1.94
CA VAL A 103 4.63 -4.35 3.06
C VAL A 103 3.25 -3.86 3.46
N ALA A 104 2.38 -3.54 2.49
CA ALA A 104 1.00 -3.16 2.78
C ALA A 104 0.21 -4.30 3.45
N ARG A 105 0.41 -5.54 3.00
CA ARG A 105 -0.23 -6.71 3.60
C ARG A 105 0.27 -6.96 5.03
N ALA A 106 1.57 -6.80 5.29
CA ALA A 106 2.12 -6.88 6.64
C ALA A 106 1.50 -5.82 7.57
N PHE A 107 1.31 -4.60 7.07
CA PHE A 107 0.60 -3.56 7.82
C PHE A 107 -0.85 -3.94 8.13
N ALA A 108 -1.55 -4.62 7.21
CA ALA A 108 -2.88 -5.17 7.49
C ALA A 108 -2.88 -6.30 8.53
N HIS A 109 -1.79 -7.05 8.65
CA HIS A 109 -1.59 -8.00 9.76
C HIS A 109 -1.33 -7.27 11.08
N GLU A 110 -0.52 -6.19 11.10
CA GLU A 110 -0.33 -5.31 12.28
C GLU A 110 -1.67 -4.76 12.78
N LEU A 111 -2.50 -4.19 11.90
CA LEU A 111 -3.79 -3.62 12.28
C LEU A 111 -4.76 -4.64 12.89
N ARG A 112 -4.57 -5.93 12.60
CA ARG A 112 -5.35 -7.05 13.16
C ARG A 112 -4.64 -7.73 14.33
N SER A 113 -3.52 -7.18 14.80
CA SER A 113 -2.67 -7.77 15.85
C SER A 113 -2.16 -9.17 15.52
N GLU A 114 -2.02 -9.49 14.23
CA GLU A 114 -1.52 -10.77 13.72
C GLU A 114 0.02 -10.71 13.56
N TRP A 115 0.73 -10.46 14.66
CA TRP A 115 2.16 -10.10 14.66
C TRP A 115 3.10 -11.12 13.97
N PRO A 116 2.97 -12.43 14.20
CA PRO A 116 3.83 -13.41 13.52
C PRO A 116 3.65 -13.41 12.00
N GLN A 117 2.43 -13.18 11.53
CA GLN A 117 2.11 -13.13 10.10
C GLN A 117 2.61 -11.84 9.46
N ALA A 118 2.59 -10.72 10.22
CA ALA A 118 3.21 -9.47 9.79
C ALA A 118 4.72 -9.66 9.57
N LEU A 119 5.44 -10.27 10.51
CA LEU A 119 6.88 -10.55 10.38
C LEU A 119 7.18 -11.47 9.18
N ALA A 120 6.47 -12.60 9.07
CA ALA A 120 6.65 -13.52 7.95
C ALA A 120 6.42 -12.83 6.58
N THR A 121 5.39 -11.98 6.49
CA THR A 121 5.10 -11.24 5.25
C THR A 121 6.19 -10.20 4.93
N LEU A 122 6.79 -9.57 5.95
CA LEU A 122 7.91 -8.63 5.77
C LEU A 122 9.19 -9.35 5.34
N ASP A 123 9.40 -10.58 5.80
CA ASP A 123 10.58 -11.37 5.42
C ASP A 123 10.48 -11.86 3.97
N GLU A 124 9.27 -12.05 3.45
CA GLU A 124 9.02 -12.26 2.01
C GLU A 124 9.24 -11.00 1.15
N ALA A 125 9.20 -9.81 1.76
CA ALA A 125 9.27 -8.55 1.04
C ALA A 125 10.71 -8.20 0.65
N ASP A 126 11.12 -8.54 -0.57
CA ASP A 126 12.42 -8.12 -1.11
C ASP A 126 12.41 -6.62 -1.49
N LEU A 127 12.73 -5.77 -0.52
CA LEU A 127 12.84 -4.32 -0.69
C LEU A 127 14.11 -3.91 -1.46
N SER A 128 15.09 -4.81 -1.58
CA SER A 128 16.31 -4.54 -2.36
C SER A 128 16.02 -4.51 -3.87
N ALA A 129 15.00 -5.25 -4.32
CA ALA A 129 14.52 -5.22 -5.69
C ALA A 129 13.83 -3.91 -6.10
N LEU A 130 13.49 -3.02 -5.16
CA LEU A 130 12.87 -1.72 -5.47
C LEU A 130 13.90 -0.71 -6.01
N PRO A 131 13.54 0.13 -7.00
CA PRO A 131 14.35 1.27 -7.40
C PRO A 131 14.60 2.22 -6.22
N ALA A 132 15.82 2.76 -6.12
CA ALA A 132 16.22 3.63 -5.00
C ALA A 132 15.25 4.80 -4.76
N THR A 133 14.71 5.39 -5.83
CA THR A 133 13.75 6.50 -5.79
C THR A 133 12.43 6.16 -5.12
N LYS A 134 12.01 4.89 -5.15
CA LYS A 134 10.74 4.42 -4.57
C LYS A 134 10.94 3.64 -3.27
N ARG A 135 12.18 3.24 -2.97
CA ARG A 135 12.50 2.35 -1.85
C ARG A 135 12.24 2.98 -0.48
N GLY A 136 12.57 4.27 -0.31
CA GLY A 136 12.53 4.96 0.99
C GLY A 136 11.21 4.82 1.75
N PRO A 137 10.07 5.25 1.19
CA PRO A 137 8.78 5.19 1.89
C PRO A 137 8.35 3.78 2.30
N TRP A 138 8.64 2.78 1.46
CA TRP A 138 8.28 1.38 1.74
C TRP A 138 9.18 0.75 2.80
N VAL A 139 10.48 1.07 2.79
CA VAL A 139 11.41 0.65 3.85
C VAL A 139 10.97 1.23 5.19
N LEU A 140 10.67 2.52 5.27
CA LEU A 140 10.23 3.15 6.51
C LEU A 140 8.98 2.47 7.09
N ARG A 141 7.98 2.21 6.25
CA ARG A 141 6.77 1.50 6.66
C ARG A 141 7.06 0.06 7.09
N ALA A 142 7.90 -0.66 6.35
CA ALA A 142 8.30 -2.03 6.69
C ALA A 142 9.01 -2.09 8.05
N VAL A 143 9.96 -1.18 8.29
CA VAL A 143 10.72 -1.09 9.54
C VAL A 143 9.79 -0.73 10.70
N GLY A 144 8.90 0.26 10.53
CA GLY A 144 7.92 0.61 11.56
C GLY A 144 6.99 -0.55 11.94
N THR A 145 6.53 -1.30 10.94
CA THR A 145 5.69 -2.51 11.11
C THR A 145 6.48 -3.62 11.81
N ARG A 146 7.75 -3.83 11.43
CA ARG A 146 8.64 -4.83 12.03
C ARG A 146 8.89 -4.53 13.51
N ILE A 147 9.20 -3.28 13.86
CA ILE A 147 9.39 -2.86 15.25
C ILE A 147 8.11 -3.09 16.06
N ALA A 148 6.94 -2.74 15.51
CA ALA A 148 5.65 -2.99 16.15
C ALA A 148 5.46 -4.47 16.49
N ALA A 149 5.71 -5.34 15.50
CA ALA A 149 5.53 -6.77 15.65
C ALA A 149 6.54 -7.37 16.63
N LEU A 150 7.83 -6.98 16.56
CA LEU A 150 8.87 -7.43 17.48
C LEU A 150 8.53 -7.08 18.94
N VAL A 151 8.14 -5.82 19.19
CA VAL A 151 7.68 -5.36 20.52
C VAL A 151 6.49 -6.19 20.99
N ALA A 152 5.48 -6.39 20.14
CA ALA A 152 4.28 -7.14 20.50
C ALA A 152 4.54 -8.63 20.75
N THR A 153 5.55 -9.22 20.09
CA THR A 153 6.01 -10.59 20.34
C THR A 153 6.99 -10.73 21.52
N GLY A 154 7.38 -9.61 22.15
CA GLY A 154 8.30 -9.59 23.30
C GLY A 154 9.79 -9.51 22.95
N ASP A 155 10.17 -9.43 21.67
CA ASP A 155 11.57 -9.22 21.25
C ASP A 155 11.93 -7.72 21.25
N VAL A 156 11.98 -7.14 22.45
CA VAL A 156 12.30 -5.71 22.65
C VAL A 156 13.74 -5.40 22.23
N THR A 157 14.67 -6.32 22.46
CA THR A 157 16.08 -6.17 22.08
C THR A 157 16.25 -6.13 20.57
N GLY A 158 15.56 -7.01 19.83
CA GLY A 158 15.52 -6.99 18.38
C GLY A 158 14.89 -5.71 17.85
N ALA A 159 13.78 -5.27 18.45
CA ALA A 159 13.11 -4.02 18.08
C ALA A 159 14.02 -2.79 18.25
N ARG A 160 14.75 -2.71 19.37
CA ARG A 160 15.73 -1.65 19.62
C ARG A 160 16.86 -1.65 18.60
N ARG A 161 17.41 -2.82 18.30
CA ARG A 161 18.48 -2.94 17.29
C ARG A 161 18.02 -2.39 15.95
N VAL A 162 16.84 -2.81 15.49
CA VAL A 162 16.26 -2.34 14.22
C VAL A 162 16.03 -0.82 14.23
N LEU A 163 15.51 -0.27 15.33
CA LEU A 163 15.30 1.18 15.50
C LEU A 163 16.62 1.97 15.34
N GLU A 164 17.68 1.52 15.99
CA GLU A 164 18.99 2.19 16.00
C GLU A 164 19.74 2.03 14.67
N THR A 165 19.66 0.87 14.02
CA THR A 165 20.39 0.60 12.77
C THR A 165 19.69 1.18 11.55
N GLU A 166 18.36 1.02 11.44
CA GLU A 166 17.61 1.29 10.22
C GLU A 166 16.89 2.65 10.24
N LEU A 167 16.33 3.03 11.39
CA LEU A 167 15.43 4.19 11.46
C LEU A 167 16.14 5.47 11.96
N LYS A 168 17.11 5.31 12.86
CA LYS A 168 17.96 6.41 13.41
C LYS A 168 17.13 7.64 13.82
N PRO A 169 16.28 7.52 14.86
CA PRO A 169 15.25 8.51 15.18
C PRO A 169 15.75 9.92 15.52
N ASP A 170 17.05 10.08 15.80
CA ASP A 170 17.67 11.37 16.13
C ASP A 170 18.51 11.94 14.97
N ALA A 171 18.51 11.29 13.80
CA ALA A 171 19.16 11.84 12.62
C ALA A 171 18.36 13.03 12.05
N PRO A 172 19.02 14.09 11.55
CA PRO A 172 18.33 15.15 10.82
C PRO A 172 17.75 14.55 9.53
N HIS A 173 16.45 14.29 9.53
CA HIS A 173 15.76 13.77 8.35
C HIS A 173 15.45 14.92 7.39
N PRO A 174 16.00 14.93 6.17
CA PRO A 174 15.60 15.92 5.18
C PRO A 174 14.14 15.67 4.78
N LEU A 175 13.25 16.59 5.15
CA LEU A 175 11.91 16.85 4.57
C LEU A 175 10.89 15.70 4.45
N HIS A 176 11.20 14.45 4.83
CA HIS A 176 10.27 13.34 4.78
C HIS A 176 9.50 13.25 6.10
N SER A 177 8.39 13.99 6.18
CA SER A 177 7.47 14.02 7.33
C SER A 177 7.10 12.63 7.85
N ASP A 178 6.90 11.69 6.95
CA ASP A 178 6.47 10.34 7.28
C ASP A 178 7.57 9.56 8.00
N ALA A 179 8.84 9.78 7.62
CA ALA A 179 9.99 9.13 8.26
C ALA A 179 10.09 9.56 9.73
N TYR A 180 9.93 10.86 9.99
CA TYR A 180 9.92 11.42 11.33
C TYR A 180 8.79 10.86 12.20
N LEU A 181 7.58 10.75 11.66
CA LEU A 181 6.43 10.22 12.40
C LEU A 181 6.58 8.73 12.70
N VAL A 182 7.00 7.93 11.72
CA VAL A 182 7.27 6.50 11.90
C VAL A 182 8.41 6.31 12.91
N ALA A 183 9.45 7.14 12.87
CA ALA A 183 10.57 7.08 13.81
C ALA A 183 10.15 7.36 15.25
N ASN A 184 9.38 8.41 15.50
CA ASN A 184 8.90 8.71 16.85
C ASN A 184 7.88 7.68 17.35
N LEU A 185 7.02 7.15 16.48
CA LEU A 185 6.07 6.08 16.84
C LEU A 185 6.82 4.80 17.22
N ALA A 186 7.78 4.38 16.41
CA ALA A 186 8.59 3.20 16.66
C ALA A 186 9.44 3.35 17.94
N ALA A 187 10.09 4.50 18.13
CA ALA A 187 10.83 4.80 19.36
C ALA A 187 9.93 4.78 20.59
N GLY A 188 8.73 5.39 20.50
CA GLY A 188 7.75 5.37 21.58
C GLY A 188 7.32 3.96 21.97
N ARG A 189 7.07 3.08 20.98
CA ARG A 189 6.73 1.66 21.21
C ARG A 189 7.85 0.91 21.94
N VAL A 190 9.10 1.08 21.52
CA VAL A 190 10.26 0.44 22.16
C VAL A 190 10.44 0.95 23.60
N LEU A 191 10.38 2.27 23.82
CA LEU A 191 10.51 2.86 25.15
C LEU A 191 9.39 2.41 26.10
N ALA A 192 8.17 2.31 25.61
CA ALA A 192 7.05 1.80 26.40
C ALA A 192 7.26 0.33 26.81
N ALA A 193 7.75 -0.50 25.88
CA ALA A 193 8.08 -1.90 26.14
C ALA A 193 9.23 -2.08 27.14
N GLU A 194 10.14 -1.11 27.23
CA GLU A 194 11.22 -1.07 28.23
C GLU A 194 10.78 -0.56 29.61
N GLY A 195 9.52 -0.15 29.76
CA GLY A 195 9.03 0.47 30.99
C GLY A 195 9.39 1.94 31.15
N LYS A 196 10.01 2.59 30.16
CA LYS A 196 10.32 4.02 30.16
C LYS A 196 9.12 4.86 29.72
N ARG A 197 8.03 4.78 30.49
CA ARG A 197 6.72 5.35 30.12
C ARG A 197 6.74 6.85 29.86
N ASP A 198 7.47 7.63 30.66
CA ASP A 198 7.53 9.09 30.52
C ASP A 198 8.23 9.51 29.21
N GLU A 199 9.35 8.86 28.89
CA GLU A 199 10.07 9.09 27.63
C GLU A 199 9.25 8.63 26.42
N ALA A 200 8.56 7.49 26.54
CA ALA A 200 7.65 6.99 25.51
C ALA A 200 6.52 8.01 25.25
N ALA A 201 5.88 8.52 26.31
CA ALA A 201 4.83 9.52 26.19
C ALA A 201 5.31 10.81 25.54
N ALA A 202 6.51 11.29 25.89
CA ALA A 202 7.11 12.47 25.27
C ALA A 202 7.36 12.28 23.76
N ARG A 203 7.79 11.09 23.33
CA ARG A 203 7.98 10.77 21.90
C ARG A 203 6.64 10.62 21.17
N LEU A 204 5.69 9.91 21.75
CA LEU A 204 4.39 9.64 21.12
C LEU A 204 3.51 10.89 21.00
N ARG A 205 3.64 11.84 21.95
CA ARG A 205 2.94 13.13 21.87
C ARG A 205 3.29 13.90 20.60
N LYS A 206 4.57 13.86 20.16
CA LYS A 206 5.01 14.48 18.89
C LYS A 206 4.28 13.90 17.68
N VAL A 207 3.93 12.62 17.71
CA VAL A 207 3.16 11.97 16.64
C VAL A 207 1.68 12.35 16.73
N ALA A 208 1.11 12.37 17.94
CA ALA A 208 -0.30 12.71 18.14
C ALA A 208 -0.61 14.17 17.72
N GLU A 209 0.29 15.10 18.04
CA GLU A 209 0.14 16.53 17.78
C GLU A 209 0.49 16.93 16.34
N ASP A 210 1.18 16.09 15.57
CA ASP A 210 1.50 16.40 14.17
C ASP A 210 0.22 16.28 13.32
N ILE A 211 -0.08 17.36 12.59
CA ILE A 211 -1.25 17.45 11.70
C ILE A 211 -1.22 16.40 10.58
N ARG A 212 -0.02 15.94 10.19
CA ARG A 212 0.20 14.97 9.12
C ARG A 212 0.03 13.53 9.59
N ALA A 213 -0.05 13.28 10.90
CA ALA A 213 -0.28 11.94 11.42
C ALA A 213 -1.62 11.39 10.91
N THR A 214 -1.60 10.15 10.42
CA THR A 214 -2.83 9.49 9.94
C THR A 214 -3.70 9.04 11.12
N ALA A 215 -4.97 8.76 10.86
CA ALA A 215 -5.86 8.20 11.87
C ALA A 215 -5.30 6.89 12.47
N ALA A 216 -4.72 6.03 11.63
CA ALA A 216 -4.06 4.80 12.07
C ALA A 216 -2.87 5.07 13.00
N MET A 217 -2.04 6.08 12.71
CA MET A 217 -0.91 6.46 13.60
C MET A 217 -1.40 6.97 14.94
N ARG A 218 -2.46 7.79 14.97
CA ARG A 218 -3.04 8.29 16.23
C ARG A 218 -3.63 7.17 17.06
N ALA A 219 -4.38 6.25 16.43
CA ALA A 219 -4.89 5.05 17.11
C ALA A 219 -3.75 4.17 17.68
N ALA A 220 -2.65 4.04 16.94
CA ALA A 220 -1.47 3.33 17.41
C ALA A 220 -0.82 4.03 18.63
N VAL A 221 -0.72 5.36 18.63
CA VAL A 221 -0.25 6.12 19.80
C VAL A 221 -1.13 5.85 21.01
N GLU A 222 -2.45 5.94 20.86
CA GLU A 222 -3.39 5.68 21.96
C GLU A 222 -3.26 4.26 22.51
N SER A 223 -3.04 3.26 21.65
CA SER A 223 -2.87 1.87 22.08
C SER A 223 -1.63 1.63 22.94
N VAL A 224 -0.58 2.43 22.76
CA VAL A 224 0.69 2.31 23.51
C VAL A 224 0.62 3.07 24.84
N LEU A 225 -0.22 4.10 24.92
CA LEU A 225 -0.36 4.95 26.11
C LEU A 225 -1.38 4.42 27.14
N ARG A 226 -2.22 3.46 26.74
CA ARG A 226 -3.16 2.76 27.64
C ARG A 226 -2.44 1.69 28.44
#